data_AF-T1B4I0-F1
#
_entry.id   AF-T1B4I0-F1
#
_cell.length_a   1.000
_cell.length_b   1.000
_cell.length_c   1.000
_cell.angle_alpha   90.00
_cell.angle_beta   90.00
_cell.angle_gamma   90.00
#
_symmetry.space_group_name_H-M   'P 1'
#
loop_
_entity.id
_entity.type
_entity.pdbx_description
1 polymer ?
#
loop_
_entity_poly.entity_id
_entity_poly.type
_entity_poly.pdbx_seq_one_letter_code
_entity_poly.pdbx_strand_id
1 'polypeptide(L)'
;MTPTSSARSRARDIGLDVRTPKTTCDDPRCPFHGQLSVRGQVLEGVVVSTAMQRTAVVERTLLHYVPKFERYEKRRRRYLAHAPIC
;
A
#
# COMPACT_ATOMS: atom_id res chain seq x y z
N MET A 1 35.22 -21.07 -11.81
CA MET A 1 34.96 -21.47 -10.41
C MET A 1 33.96 -20.49 -9.80
N THR A 2 32.66 -20.74 -9.99
CA THR A 2 31.60 -20.36 -9.02
C THR A 2 31.60 -21.43 -7.92
N PRO A 3 31.22 -21.13 -6.66
CA PRO A 3 29.88 -20.69 -6.24
C PRO A 3 29.94 -19.50 -5.23
N THR A 4 28.89 -18.81 -4.76
CA THR A 4 27.77 -19.31 -3.93
C THR A 4 26.74 -18.21 -3.62
N SER A 5 25.46 -18.60 -3.67
CA SER A 5 24.25 -18.08 -3.00
C SER A 5 23.90 -16.58 -3.03
N SER A 6 23.01 -16.23 -3.96
CA SER A 6 22.02 -15.17 -3.75
C SER A 6 21.14 -15.54 -2.55
N ALA A 7 21.26 -14.80 -1.45
CA ALA A 7 20.39 -14.92 -0.29
C ALA A 7 18.97 -14.51 -0.70
N ARG A 8 18.07 -15.48 -0.84
CA ARG A 8 16.63 -15.22 -1.00
C ARG A 8 16.14 -14.55 0.28
N SER A 9 15.92 -13.24 0.25
CA SER A 9 15.16 -12.55 1.29
C SER A 9 13.80 -13.25 1.41
N ARG A 10 13.40 -13.60 2.64
CA ARG A 10 12.12 -14.25 2.95
C ARG A 10 10.95 -13.29 2.76
N ALA A 11 10.83 -12.68 1.59
CA ALA A 11 9.64 -11.94 1.24
C ALA A 11 8.56 -12.95 0.83
N ARG A 12 7.42 -12.91 1.53
CA ARG A 12 6.25 -13.67 1.14
C ARG A 12 5.70 -13.07 -0.15
N ASP A 13 5.34 -13.95 -1.08
CA ASP A 13 4.56 -13.56 -2.24
C ASP A 13 3.16 -13.18 -1.77
N ILE A 14 2.78 -11.92 -2.00
CA ILE A 14 1.49 -11.34 -1.61
C ILE A 14 0.41 -11.59 -2.67
N GLY A 15 0.74 -12.24 -3.79
CA GLY A 15 -0.21 -12.55 -4.87
C GLY A 15 -0.69 -11.32 -5.65
N LEU A 16 -0.02 -10.18 -5.49
CA LEU A 16 -0.13 -9.02 -6.38
C LEU A 16 1.19 -8.87 -7.14
N ASP A 17 1.11 -8.39 -8.40
CA ASP A 17 2.26 -8.01 -9.23
C ASP A 17 2.97 -6.75 -8.68
N VAL A 18 3.54 -6.83 -7.48
CA VAL A 18 4.32 -5.76 -6.86
C VAL A 18 5.77 -6.18 -6.73
N ARG A 19 6.69 -5.27 -7.04
CA ARG A 19 8.12 -5.53 -6.88
C ARG A 19 8.45 -5.74 -5.40
N THR A 20 9.17 -6.82 -5.12
CA THR A 20 9.63 -7.14 -3.78
C THR A 20 10.56 -6.05 -3.25
N PRO A 21 10.39 -5.58 -2.00
CA PRO A 21 11.27 -4.56 -1.42
C PRO A 21 12.70 -5.08 -1.27
N LYS A 22 13.67 -4.19 -1.45
CA LYS A 22 15.11 -4.49 -1.31
C LYS A 22 15.56 -4.44 0.16
N THR A 23 14.82 -3.73 1.00
CA THR A 23 15.10 -3.47 2.41
C THR A 23 14.37 -4.46 3.30
N THR A 24 15.10 -5.02 4.27
CA THR A 24 14.56 -5.90 5.31
C THR A 24 13.83 -5.06 6.35
N CYS A 25 12.63 -5.46 6.75
CA CYS A 25 11.91 -4.84 7.87
C CYS A 25 11.48 -5.89 8.89
N ASP A 26 11.62 -5.55 10.17
CA ASP A 26 11.24 -6.42 11.31
C ASP A 26 9.80 -6.16 11.79
N ASP A 27 8.98 -5.49 10.97
CA ASP A 27 7.61 -5.13 11.36
C ASP A 27 6.64 -6.30 11.22
N PRO A 28 5.94 -6.71 12.29
CA PRO A 28 5.00 -7.84 12.24
C PRO A 28 3.76 -7.56 11.37
N ARG A 29 3.46 -6.27 11.16
CA ARG A 29 2.35 -5.78 10.32
C ARG A 29 2.76 -5.53 8.87
N CYS A 30 4.01 -5.77 8.50
CA CYS A 30 4.45 -5.64 7.11
C CYS A 30 3.84 -6.76 6.24
N PRO A 31 3.31 -6.44 5.04
CA PRO A 31 2.83 -7.43 4.07
C PRO A 31 3.89 -8.45 3.60
N PHE A 32 5.16 -8.06 3.51
CA PHE A 32 6.22 -8.90 2.93
C PHE A 32 6.95 -9.77 3.95
N HIS A 33 7.33 -9.19 5.10
CA HIS A 33 8.13 -9.87 6.13
C HIS A 33 7.30 -10.27 7.36
N GLY A 34 6.07 -9.76 7.50
CA GLY A 34 5.20 -9.99 8.64
C GLY A 34 4.21 -11.14 8.45
N GLN A 35 3.21 -11.16 9.33
CA GLN A 35 2.15 -12.17 9.35
C GLN A 35 0.88 -11.73 8.59
N LEU A 36 0.82 -10.47 8.16
CA LEU A 36 -0.38 -9.90 7.55
C LEU A 36 -0.53 -10.34 6.09
N SER A 37 -1.65 -10.99 5.77
CA SER A 37 -2.00 -11.36 4.40
C SER A 37 -2.75 -10.21 3.73
N VAL A 38 -2.35 -9.84 2.51
CA VAL A 38 -3.06 -8.82 1.70
C VAL A 38 -4.15 -9.52 0.88
N ARG A 39 -5.40 -9.08 1.05
CA ARG A 39 -6.56 -9.59 0.31
C ARG A 39 -7.58 -8.48 0.12
N GLY A 40 -8.36 -8.54 -0.96
CA GLY A 40 -9.47 -7.63 -1.20
C GLY A 40 -9.17 -6.53 -2.21
N GLN A 41 -9.70 -5.33 -1.96
CA GLN A 41 -9.70 -4.24 -2.93
C GLN A 41 -8.37 -3.48 -2.94
N VAL A 42 -7.83 -3.26 -4.14
CA VAL A 42 -6.68 -2.38 -4.37
C VAL A 42 -7.19 -0.97 -4.63
N LEU A 43 -6.61 0.02 -3.93
CA LEU A 43 -6.99 1.42 -4.05
C LEU A 43 -5.77 2.23 -4.50
N GLU A 44 -5.96 3.01 -5.56
CA GLU A 44 -4.99 4.01 -6.01
C GLU A 44 -5.45 5.40 -5.54
N GLY A 45 -4.51 6.20 -5.06
CA GLY A 45 -4.76 7.54 -4.54
C GLY A 45 -3.48 8.33 -4.32
N VAL A 46 -3.63 9.60 -3.95
CA VAL A 46 -2.52 10.53 -3.74
C VAL A 46 -2.14 10.55 -2.27
N VAL A 47 -0.85 10.49 -1.95
CA VAL A 47 -0.37 10.64 -0.57
C VAL A 47 -0.43 12.11 -0.17
N VAL A 48 -1.23 12.43 0.85
CA VAL A 48 -1.41 13.81 1.35
C VAL A 48 -0.49 14.10 2.53
N SER A 49 -0.25 13.11 3.39
CA SER A 49 0.61 13.29 4.57
C SER A 49 1.29 12.00 4.96
N THR A 50 2.54 12.13 5.42
CA THR A 50 3.39 11.08 5.98
C THR A 50 3.89 11.45 7.38
N ALA A 51 3.22 12.38 8.06
CA ALA A 51 3.67 12.89 9.36
C ALA A 51 3.61 11.83 10.48
N MET A 52 2.79 10.79 10.32
CA MET A 52 2.66 9.72 11.30
C MET A 52 3.75 8.66 11.09
N GLN A 53 4.29 8.13 12.19
CA GLN A 53 5.25 7.03 12.11
C GLN A 53 4.59 5.79 11.50
N ARG A 54 5.21 5.26 10.43
CA ARG A 54 4.83 4.02 9.72
C ARG A 54 3.39 4.02 9.15
N THR A 55 2.79 5.20 8.94
CA THR A 55 1.43 5.33 8.39
C THR A 55 1.39 6.48 7.39
N ALA A 56 0.80 6.25 6.23
CA ALA A 56 0.57 7.25 5.20
C ALA A 56 -0.94 7.56 5.07
N VAL A 57 -1.26 8.84 4.89
CA VAL A 57 -2.62 9.30 4.60
C VAL A 57 -2.78 9.38 3.09
N VAL A 58 -3.60 8.49 2.52
CA VAL A 58 -3.91 8.45 1.09
C VAL A 58 -5.28 9.09 0.85
N GLU A 59 -5.35 10.06 -0.05
CA GLU A 59 -6.60 10.71 -0.44
C GLU A 59 -7.02 10.29 -1.85
N ARG A 60 -8.31 9.96 -2.00
CA ARG A 60 -8.95 9.68 -3.29
C ARG A 60 -10.04 10.70 -3.53
N THR A 61 -9.95 11.37 -4.68
CA THR A 61 -11.00 12.28 -5.17
C THR A 61 -11.90 11.53 -6.15
N LEU A 62 -13.20 11.60 -5.94
CA LEU A 62 -14.23 10.95 -6.75
C LEU A 62 -15.24 12.01 -7.20
N LEU A 63 -15.74 11.89 -8.43
CA LEU A 63 -16.88 12.67 -8.90
C LEU A 63 -18.15 11.90 -8.59
N HIS A 64 -19.01 12.45 -7.75
CA HIS A 64 -20.29 11.86 -7.40
C HIS A 64 -21.40 12.57 -8.17
N TYR A 65 -22.14 11.82 -8.99
CA TYR A 65 -23.27 12.35 -9.74
C TYR A 65 -24.48 12.57 -8.82
N VAL A 66 -25.12 13.73 -8.92
CA VAL A 66 -26.33 14.08 -8.17
C VAL A 66 -27.52 14.10 -9.14
N PRO A 67 -28.39 13.07 -9.14
CA PRO A 67 -29.44 12.90 -10.15
C PRO A 67 -30.40 14.08 -10.22
N LYS A 68 -30.79 14.65 -9.06
CA LYS A 68 -31.73 15.77 -8.99
C LYS A 68 -31.26 17.02 -9.73
N PHE A 69 -29.95 17.28 -9.76
CA PHE A 69 -29.38 18.49 -10.34
C PHE A 69 -28.58 18.22 -11.62
N GLU A 70 -28.52 16.95 -12.05
CA GLU A 70 -27.74 16.48 -13.20
C GLU A 70 -26.27 16.96 -13.18
N ARG A 71 -25.70 17.14 -11.99
CA ARG A 71 -24.36 17.71 -11.77
C ARG A 71 -23.46 16.75 -11.01
N TYR A 72 -22.15 16.93 -11.14
CA TYR A 72 -21.14 16.20 -10.39
C TYR A 72 -20.61 17.02 -9.21
N GLU A 73 -20.55 16.40 -8.05
CA GLU A 73 -19.89 16.92 -6.86
C GLU A 73 -18.50 16.27 -6.71
N LYS A 74 -17.47 17.07 -6.40
CA LYS A 74 -16.15 16.54 -6.04
C LYS A 74 -16.16 16.09 -4.58
N ARG A 75 -16.02 14.79 -4.35
CA ARG A 75 -15.89 14.22 -2.99
C ARG A 75 -14.46 13.75 -2.75
N ARG A 76 -13.95 14.04 -1.57
CA ARG A 76 -12.63 13.58 -1.10
C ARG A 76 -12.83 12.56 0.02
N ARG A 77 -12.14 11.43 -0.07
CA ARG A 77 -12.08 10.42 0.99
C ARG A 77 -10.63 10.16 1.35
N ARG A 78 -10.34 10.06 2.65
CA ARG A 78 -9.00 9.77 3.17
C ARG A 78 -8.96 8.36 3.74
N TYR A 79 -7.88 7.66 3.45
CA TYR A 79 -7.59 6.32 3.91
C TYR A 79 -6.25 6.32 4.65
N LEU A 80 -6.21 5.63 5.77
CA LEU A 80 -4.99 5.44 6.55
C LEU A 80 -4.37 4.12 6.09
N ALA A 81 -3.21 4.19 5.44
CA ALA A 81 -2.48 3.03 4.95
C ALA A 81 -1.23 2.82 5.81
N HIS A 82 -0.96 1.56 6.17
CA HIS A 82 0.28 1.22 6.85
C HIS A 82 1.44 1.24 5.84
N ALA A 83 2.49 1.99 6.17
CA ALA A 83 3.69 2.15 5.36
C ALA A 83 4.89 1.62 6.17
N PRO A 84 5.26 0.33 6.01
CA PRO A 84 6.48 -0.20 6.61
C PRO A 84 7.74 0.44 6.00
N ILE A 85 8.89 0.27 6.66
CA ILE A 85 10.18 0.84 6.22
C ILE A 85 10.76 0.12 4.99
N CYS A 86 10.14 -0.99 4.56
CA CYS A 86 10.57 -1.79 3.41
C CYS A 86 10.13 -1.21 2.05
#